data_AF-R1GZR7-F1
#
_entry.id   AF-R1GZR7-F1
#
_cell.length_a   1.000
_cell.length_b   1.000
_cell.length_c   1.000
_cell.angle_alpha   90.00
_cell.angle_beta   90.00
_cell.angle_gamma   90.00
#
_symmetry.space_group_name_H-M   'P 1'
#
loop_
_entity.id
_entity.type
_entity.pdbx_description
1 polymer ?
#
loop_
_entity_poly.entity_id
_entity_poly.type
_entity_poly.pdbx_seq_one_letter_code
_entity_poly.pdbx_strand_id
1 'polypeptide(L)'
;MFGTDLQSEQVITLWQSRDQWWQQDSLDLSRVERLDSAGLALLVKWAKAALARGSQPQLINATADIYTLATLYGVVGLFQPIAQQTEDA
;
A
#
# COMPACT_ATOMS: atom_id res chain seq x y z
N MET A 1 6.32 -7.68 -4.27
CA MET A 1 7.66 -7.13 -4.61
C MET A 1 8.20 -6.18 -3.53
N PHE A 2 7.46 -5.94 -2.44
CA PHE A 2 8.02 -5.22 -1.29
C PHE A 2 8.83 -6.17 -0.41
N GLY A 3 9.87 -5.62 0.24
CA GLY A 3 10.62 -6.32 1.27
C GLY A 3 9.81 -6.49 2.55
N THR A 4 10.47 -6.97 3.61
CA THR A 4 9.84 -7.15 4.92
C THR A 4 9.46 -5.85 5.61
N ASP A 5 10.11 -4.75 5.22
CA ASP A 5 10.06 -3.49 5.91
C ASP A 5 9.83 -2.34 4.92
N LEU A 6 8.81 -1.53 5.16
CA LEU A 6 8.50 -0.28 4.47
C LEU A 6 8.82 0.91 5.37
N GLN A 7 10.10 1.07 5.65
CA GLN A 7 10.66 2.16 6.47
C GLN A 7 11.37 3.19 5.57
N SER A 8 11.73 4.34 6.14
CA SER A 8 12.35 5.46 5.43
C SER A 8 13.55 5.05 4.56
N GLU A 9 14.42 4.15 5.04
CA GLU A 9 15.59 3.65 4.30
C GLU A 9 15.17 2.87 3.04
N GLN A 10 14.21 1.95 3.17
CA GLN A 10 13.74 1.11 2.08
C GLN A 10 12.88 1.90 1.09
N VAL A 11 12.13 2.88 1.58
CA VAL A 11 11.29 3.78 0.77
C VAL A 11 12.12 4.55 -0.24
N ILE A 12 13.32 4.99 0.11
CA ILE A 12 14.21 5.70 -0.82
C ILE A 12 14.56 4.80 -2.02
N THR A 13 14.95 3.56 -1.74
CA THR A 13 15.28 2.56 -2.77
C THR A 13 14.06 2.22 -3.64
N LEU A 14 12.91 1.99 -3.02
CA LEU A 14 11.66 1.70 -3.73
C LEU A 14 11.21 2.88 -4.61
N TRP A 15 11.41 4.11 -4.13
CA TRP A 15 11.09 5.32 -4.86
C TRP A 15 11.96 5.50 -6.11
N GLN A 16 13.24 5.12 -6.06
CA GLN A 16 14.09 5.15 -7.25
C GLN A 16 13.61 4.15 -8.32
N SER A 17 13.15 2.97 -7.89
CA SER A 17 12.61 1.95 -8.79
C SER A 17 11.12 2.14 -9.09
N ARG A 18 10.52 3.29 -8.75
CA ARG A 18 9.09 3.53 -8.92
C ARG A 18 8.64 3.27 -10.35
N ASP A 19 9.40 3.67 -11.35
CA ASP A 19 9.01 3.54 -12.75
C ASP A 19 8.71 2.08 -13.17
N GLN A 20 9.27 1.08 -12.48
CA GLN A 20 8.97 -0.33 -12.73
C GLN A 20 7.63 -0.82 -12.14
N TRP A 21 7.24 -0.31 -10.98
CA TRP A 21 6.06 -0.81 -10.23
C TRP A 21 4.94 0.22 -10.12
N TRP A 22 5.18 1.48 -10.47
CA TRP A 22 4.22 2.57 -10.33
C TRP A 22 2.99 2.38 -11.22
N GLN A 23 3.17 1.71 -12.37
CA GLN A 23 2.09 1.37 -13.30
C GLN A 23 1.23 0.18 -12.84
N GLN A 24 1.63 -0.52 -11.76
CA GLN A 24 0.82 -1.59 -11.20
C GLN A 24 -0.42 -1.02 -10.51
N ASP A 25 -1.54 -1.72 -10.65
CA ASP A 25 -2.81 -1.39 -10.00
C ASP A 25 -2.95 -2.02 -8.62
N SER A 26 -2.17 -3.07 -8.35
CA SER A 26 -2.15 -3.77 -7.08
C SER A 26 -0.73 -3.89 -6.50
N LEU A 27 -0.63 -3.74 -5.19
CA LEU A 27 0.60 -3.86 -4.43
C LEU A 27 0.46 -5.00 -3.41
N ASP A 28 1.34 -5.98 -3.50
CA ASP A 28 1.38 -7.11 -2.56
C ASP A 28 2.24 -6.81 -1.33
N LEU A 29 1.55 -6.63 -0.21
CA LEU A 29 2.10 -6.36 1.11
C LEU A 29 2.23 -7.62 1.98
N SER A 30 2.07 -8.83 1.41
CA SER A 30 2.19 -10.11 2.14
C SER A 30 3.49 -10.27 2.91
N ARG A 31 4.56 -9.64 2.43
CA ARG A 31 5.88 -9.67 3.06
C ARG A 31 6.09 -8.53 4.04
N VAL A 32 5.31 -7.46 3.96
CA VAL A 32 5.52 -6.26 4.78
C VAL A 32 5.03 -6.52 6.19
N GLU A 33 5.98 -6.63 7.12
CA GLU A 33 5.73 -6.78 8.55
C GLU A 33 5.71 -5.42 9.25
N ARG A 34 6.51 -4.46 8.80
CA ARG A 34 6.64 -3.14 9.43
C ARG A 34 6.47 -2.01 8.43
N LEU A 35 5.64 -1.03 8.81
CA LEU A 35 5.32 0.15 8.02
C LEU A 35 5.47 1.41 8.89
N ASP A 36 6.30 2.35 8.45
CA ASP A 36 6.42 3.67 9.07
C ASP A 36 5.66 4.75 8.30
N SER A 37 5.68 5.98 8.83
CA SER A 37 5.08 7.17 8.19
C SER A 37 5.60 7.41 6.76
N ALA A 38 6.88 7.14 6.49
CA ALA A 38 7.46 7.24 5.15
C ALA A 38 6.92 6.17 4.19
N GLY A 39 6.76 4.94 4.66
CA GLY A 39 6.18 3.84 3.89
C GLY A 39 4.73 4.13 3.51
N LEU A 40 3.96 4.64 4.47
CA LEU A 40 2.58 5.04 4.21
C LEU A 40 2.51 6.21 3.21
N ALA A 41 3.37 7.22 3.33
CA ALA A 41 3.40 8.33 2.38
C ALA A 41 3.72 7.87 0.94
N LEU A 42 4.58 6.85 0.79
CA LEU A 42 4.85 6.22 -0.49
C LEU A 42 3.60 5.54 -1.06
N LEU A 43 2.94 4.71 -0.25
CA LEU A 43 1.70 4.01 -0.65
C LEU A 43 0.61 5.01 -1.04
N VAL A 44 0.44 6.09 -0.29
CA VAL A 44 -0.52 7.17 -0.58
C VAL A 44 -0.21 7.85 -1.91
N LYS A 45 1.05 8.20 -2.18
CA LYS A 45 1.44 8.82 -3.45
C LYS A 45 1.18 7.88 -4.63
N TRP A 46 1.49 6.60 -4.49
CA TRP A 46 1.17 5.60 -5.51
C TRP A 46 -0.33 5.44 -5.70
N ALA A 47 -1.11 5.33 -4.62
CA ALA A 47 -2.56 5.18 -4.68
C ALA A 47 -3.22 6.37 -5.39
N LYS A 48 -2.80 7.60 -5.06
CA LYS A 48 -3.26 8.80 -5.78
C LYS A 48 -2.89 8.78 -7.25
N ALA A 49 -1.69 8.29 -7.59
CA ALA A 49 -1.32 8.12 -8.99
C ALA A 49 -2.19 7.07 -9.68
N ALA A 50 -2.49 5.94 -9.04
CA ALA A 50 -3.41 4.92 -9.56
C ALA A 50 -4.79 5.48 -9.84
N LEU A 51 -5.36 6.18 -8.86
CA LEU A 51 -6.65 6.85 -9.02
C LEU A 51 -6.64 7.88 -10.16
N ALA A 52 -5.55 8.65 -10.29
CA ALA A 52 -5.39 9.62 -11.39
C ALA A 52 -5.30 8.95 -12.77
N ARG A 53 -4.82 7.70 -12.84
CA ARG A 53 -4.85 6.87 -14.07
C ARG A 53 -6.23 6.30 -14.38
N GLY A 54 -7.20 6.43 -13.47
CA GLY A 54 -8.49 5.73 -13.54
C GLY A 54 -8.42 4.29 -13.00
N SER A 55 -7.29 3.89 -12.43
CA SER A 55 -7.11 2.60 -11.78
C SER A 55 -7.53 2.65 -10.32
N GLN A 56 -7.87 1.48 -9.76
CA GLN A 56 -8.22 1.36 -8.35
C GLN A 56 -7.03 0.73 -7.60
N PRO A 57 -6.35 1.47 -6.70
CA PRO A 57 -5.23 0.94 -5.95
C PRO A 57 -5.68 -0.16 -4.98
N GLN A 58 -5.18 -1.38 -5.19
CA GLN A 58 -5.46 -2.54 -4.36
C GLN A 58 -4.24 -2.89 -3.51
N LEU A 59 -4.43 -3.05 -2.19
CA LEU A 59 -3.39 -3.56 -1.29
C LEU A 59 -3.65 -5.04 -0.98
N ILE A 60 -2.88 -5.92 -1.61
CA ILE A 60 -3.00 -7.37 -1.43
C ILE A 60 -2.25 -7.81 -0.17
N ASN A 61 -2.87 -8.67 0.64
CA ASN A 61 -2.29 -9.23 1.87
C ASN A 61 -1.79 -8.17 2.88
N ALA A 62 -2.42 -7.00 2.93
CA ALA A 62 -2.12 -6.01 3.94
C ALA A 62 -2.57 -6.51 5.33
N THR A 63 -1.67 -6.45 6.31
CA THR A 63 -1.97 -6.84 7.69
C THR A 63 -2.89 -5.83 8.37
N ALA A 64 -3.58 -6.25 9.43
CA ALA A 64 -4.46 -5.38 10.22
C ALA A 64 -3.74 -4.13 10.74
N ASP A 65 -2.46 -4.26 11.13
CA ASP A 65 -1.63 -3.14 11.58
C ASP A 65 -1.47 -2.05 10.51
N ILE A 66 -1.34 -2.43 9.23
CA ILE A 66 -1.27 -1.49 8.11
C ILE A 66 -2.60 -0.75 7.95
N TYR A 67 -3.73 -1.44 8.10
CA TYR A 67 -5.05 -0.80 8.08
C TYR A 67 -5.26 0.13 9.27
N THR A 68 -4.82 -0.27 10.47
CA THR A 68 -4.86 0.57 11.67
C THR A 68 -4.05 1.84 11.46
N LEU A 69 -2.82 1.73 10.96
CA LEU A 69 -1.99 2.89 10.62
C LEU A 69 -2.65 3.75 9.55
N ALA A 70 -3.09 3.17 8.43
CA ALA A 70 -3.76 3.93 7.37
C ALA A 70 -5.01 4.68 7.89
N THR A 71 -5.74 4.09 8.84
CA THR A 71 -6.89 4.72 9.49
C THR A 71 -6.46 5.85 10.43
N LEU A 72 -5.42 5.64 11.25
CA LEU A 72 -4.86 6.65 12.14
C LEU A 72 -4.37 7.89 11.38
N TYR A 73 -3.79 7.68 10.20
CA TYR A 73 -3.35 8.77 9.33
C TYR A 73 -4.45 9.30 8.39
N GLY A 74 -5.67 8.75 8.44
CA GLY A 74 -6.82 9.22 7.65
C GLY A 74 -6.74 8.91 6.15
N VAL A 75 -5.89 7.97 5.75
CA VAL A 75 -5.64 7.60 4.34
C VAL A 75 -6.26 6.26 3.95
N VAL A 76 -6.97 5.60 4.86
CA VAL A 76 -7.67 4.34 4.61
C VAL A 76 -8.66 4.43 3.43
N GLY A 77 -9.30 5.59 3.22
CA GLY A 77 -10.22 5.79 2.09
C GLY A 77 -9.56 5.84 0.71
N LEU A 78 -8.23 5.88 0.63
CA LEU A 78 -7.49 5.83 -0.63
C LEU A 78 -7.25 4.40 -1.10
N PHE A 79 -7.23 3.44 -0.18
CA PHE A 79 -7.01 2.05 -0.48
C PHE A 79 -8.36 1.37 -0.52
N GLN A 80 -8.67 0.64 -1.59
CA GLN A 80 -9.82 -0.23 -1.49
C GLN A 80 -9.48 -1.30 -0.46
N PRO A 81 -10.30 -1.46 0.60
CA PRO A 81 -10.23 -2.68 1.36
C PRO A 81 -10.53 -3.79 0.35
N ILE A 82 -9.64 -4.77 0.27
CA ILE A 82 -10.09 -6.05 -0.24
C ILE A 82 -11.10 -6.48 0.79
N ALA A 83 -12.39 -6.26 0.50
CA ALA A 83 -13.46 -6.92 1.22
C ALA A 83 -13.03 -8.37 1.24
N GLN A 84 -12.69 -8.87 2.43
CA GLN A 84 -12.41 -10.28 2.58
C GLN A 84 -13.64 -10.98 2.04
N GLN A 85 -13.53 -11.55 0.85
CA GLN A 85 -14.61 -12.32 0.29
C GLN A 85 -14.74 -13.53 1.21
N THR A 86 -15.90 -13.58 1.86
CA THR A 86 -16.56 -14.71 2.52
C THR A 86 -16.35 -14.84 4.03
N GLU A 87 -17.39 -14.47 4.78
CA GLU A 87 -18.15 -15.43 5.59
C GLU A 87 -19.61 -14.98 5.60
N ASP A 88 -20.34 -15.41 4.56
CA ASP A 88 -21.76 -15.71 4.63
C ASP A 88 -21.86 -17.17 5.09
N ALA A 89 -22.37 -17.39 6.30
CA ALA A 89 -22.92 -18.65 6.79
C ALA A 89 -23.84 -18.38 7.99
#